data_AF-A0A0A2UVQ6-F1
#
_entry.id   AF-A0A0A2UVQ6-F1
#
_cell.length_a   1.000
_cell.length_b   1.000
_cell.length_c   1.000
_cell.angle_alpha   90.00
_cell.angle_beta   90.00
_cell.angle_gamma   90.00
#
_symmetry.space_group_name_H-M   'P 1'
#
loop_
_entity.id
_entity.type
_entity.pdbx_description
1 polymer ?
#
loop_
_entity_poly.entity_id
_entity_poly.type
_entity_poly.pdbx_seq_one_letter_code
_entity_poly.pdbx_strand_id
1 'polypeptide(L)'
;MTENHIEQLKMETLYERAQHNVAESWTPLWDEEVTQRLYKYPDGEVNVLYNPFNEDETQIEYSILTNDGYQKTVTQQFPKAQKDPY
;
A
#
# COMPACT_ATOMS: atom_id res chain seq x y z
N MET A 1 -26.60 -10.46 -4.95
CA MET A 1 -25.85 -9.71 -3.92
C MET A 1 -24.58 -10.44 -3.44
N THR A 2 -24.21 -11.59 -4.02
CA THR A 2 -23.07 -12.41 -3.56
C THR A 2 -21.74 -12.09 -4.24
N GLU A 3 -21.74 -11.78 -5.54
CA GLU A 3 -20.49 -11.47 -6.28
C GLU A 3 -19.78 -10.24 -5.71
N ASN A 4 -20.53 -9.16 -5.43
CA ASN A 4 -19.97 -7.93 -4.86
C ASN A 4 -19.29 -8.17 -3.48
N HIS A 5 -19.84 -9.07 -2.67
CA HIS A 5 -19.26 -9.42 -1.37
C HIS A 5 -17.96 -10.23 -1.51
N ILE A 6 -17.90 -11.17 -2.46
CA ILE A 6 -16.68 -11.94 -2.72
C ILE A 6 -15.55 -11.03 -3.23
N GLU A 7 -15.86 -10.09 -4.11
CA GLU A 7 -14.86 -9.15 -4.63
C GLU A 7 -14.36 -8.19 -3.54
N GLN A 8 -15.23 -7.75 -2.64
CA GLN A 8 -14.83 -6.97 -1.49
C GLN A 8 -13.85 -7.74 -0.58
N LEU A 9 -14.13 -9.02 -0.31
CA LEU A 9 -13.24 -9.88 0.49
C LEU A 9 -11.87 -10.09 -0.18
N LYS A 10 -11.84 -10.27 -1.51
CA LYS A 10 -10.58 -10.37 -2.27
C LYS A 10 -9.77 -9.07 -2.14
N MET A 11 -10.40 -7.91 -2.29
CA MET A 11 -9.72 -6.62 -2.13
C MET A 11 -9.17 -6.42 -0.72
N GLU A 12 -9.96 -6.74 0.30
CA GLU A 12 -9.53 -6.67 1.71
C GLU A 12 -8.33 -7.60 1.96
N THR A 13 -8.38 -8.83 1.44
CA THR A 13 -7.28 -9.80 1.56
C THR A 13 -6.00 -9.31 0.87
N LEU A 14 -6.10 -8.81 -0.37
CA LEU A 14 -4.97 -8.27 -1.11
C LEU A 14 -4.35 -7.06 -0.38
N TYR A 15 -5.20 -6.20 0.16
CA TYR A 15 -4.78 -5.03 0.94
C TYR A 15 -4.04 -5.44 2.21
N GLU A 16 -4.59 -6.35 3.03
CA GLU A 16 -3.96 -6.83 4.26
C GLU A 16 -2.59 -7.47 3.99
N ARG A 17 -2.48 -8.29 2.94
CA ARG A 17 -1.20 -8.88 2.53
C ARG A 17 -0.19 -7.82 2.11
N ALA A 18 -0.62 -6.82 1.36
CA ALA A 18 0.24 -5.71 0.97
C ALA A 18 0.70 -4.93 2.20
N GLN A 19 -0.18 -4.64 3.15
CA GLN A 19 0.19 -3.97 4.40
C GLN A 19 1.21 -4.78 5.21
N HIS A 20 1.04 -6.10 5.32
CA HIS A 20 2.00 -6.96 6.00
C HIS A 20 3.37 -6.90 5.33
N ASN A 21 3.42 -7.04 4.00
CA ASN A 21 4.67 -6.93 3.24
C ASN A 21 5.31 -5.55 3.39
N VAL A 22 4.52 -4.48 3.38
CA VAL A 22 5.00 -3.10 3.60
C VAL A 22 5.59 -2.98 4.99
N ALA A 23 4.94 -3.52 6.03
CA ALA A 23 5.43 -3.48 7.41
C ALA A 23 6.74 -4.26 7.61
N GLU A 24 6.85 -5.46 7.01
CA GLU A 24 8.07 -6.28 7.08
C GLU A 24 9.23 -5.68 6.28
N SER A 25 8.91 -5.06 5.14
CA SER A 25 9.89 -4.46 4.24
C SER A 25 10.02 -2.94 4.42
N TRP A 26 9.51 -2.43 5.56
CA TRP A 26 9.51 -1.01 5.88
C TRP A 26 10.93 -0.54 6.14
N THR A 27 11.51 0.08 5.12
CA THR A 27 12.73 0.87 5.25
C THR A 27 12.30 2.32 5.45
N PRO A 28 12.72 2.99 6.54
CA PRO A 28 12.56 4.43 6.69
C PRO A 28 12.99 5.12 5.40
N LEU A 29 12.05 5.73 4.68
CA LEU A 29 12.37 6.54 3.52
C LEU A 29 12.96 7.85 4.06
N TRP A 30 14.25 8.05 3.81
CA TRP A 30 14.92 9.31 4.13
C TRP A 30 14.75 10.25 2.94
N ASP A 31 13.95 11.31 3.13
CA ASP A 31 13.75 12.49 2.26
C ASP A 31 13.50 12.28 0.75
N GLU A 32 12.43 12.93 0.27
CA GLU A 32 12.10 13.25 -1.15
C GLU A 32 11.99 12.10 -2.19
N GLU A 33 12.36 10.87 -1.86
CA GLU A 33 12.27 9.75 -2.82
C GLU A 33 10.87 9.14 -2.89
N VAL A 34 10.21 9.31 -4.04
CA VAL A 34 9.03 8.53 -4.40
C VAL A 34 9.47 7.09 -4.67
N THR A 35 8.96 6.16 -3.87
CA THR A 35 9.24 4.72 -4.05
C THR A 35 7.99 4.01 -4.51
N GLN A 36 8.12 3.10 -5.46
CA GLN A 36 7.02 2.25 -5.92
C GLN A 36 7.37 0.78 -5.75
N ARG A 37 6.42 -0.03 -5.25
CA ARG A 37 6.55 -1.48 -5.11
C ARG A 37 5.32 -2.17 -5.65
N LEU A 38 5.50 -3.14 -6.54
CA LEU A 38 4.42 -3.99 -7.05
C LEU A 38 4.46 -5.37 -6.39
N TYR A 39 3.37 -5.73 -5.72
CA TYR A 39 3.17 -7.06 -5.15
C TYR A 39 2.17 -7.82 -6.02
N LYS A 40 2.56 -9.00 -6.50
CA LYS A 40 1.70 -9.89 -7.29
C LYS A 40 1.27 -11.07 -6.43
N TYR A 41 -0.02 -11.35 -6.46
CA TYR A 41 -0.66 -12.44 -5.74
C TYR A 41 -1.47 -13.32 -6.71
N PRO A 42 -1.86 -14.54 -6.32
CA PRO A 42 -2.67 -15.41 -7.17
C PRO A 42 -4.03 -14.80 -7.56
N ASP A 43 -4.57 -13.92 -6.72
CA ASP A 43 -5.89 -13.30 -6.81
C ASP A 43 -5.88 -11.87 -7.38
N GLY A 44 -4.70 -11.30 -7.64
CA GLY A 44 -4.55 -9.96 -8.17
C GLY A 44 -3.18 -9.36 -7.89
N GLU A 45 -3.07 -8.05 -8.00
CA GLU A 45 -1.86 -7.31 -7.70
C GLU A 45 -2.16 -6.04 -6.90
N VAL A 46 -1.16 -5.62 -6.13
CA VAL A 46 -1.22 -4.38 -5.35
C VAL A 46 0.02 -3.57 -5.66
N ASN A 47 -0.18 -2.39 -6.22
CA ASN A 47 0.85 -1.40 -6.42
C ASN A 47 0.87 -0.45 -5.22
N VAL A 48 1.99 -0.38 -4.52
CA VAL A 48 2.20 0.46 -3.34
C VAL A 48 3.12 1.61 -3.73
N LEU A 49 2.62 2.83 -3.64
CA LEU A 49 3.36 4.05 -3.90
C LEU A 49 3.61 4.78 -2.59
N TYR A 50 4.87 5.08 -2.30
CA TYR A 50 5.31 5.83 -1.14
C TYR A 50 5.65 7.24 -1.61
N ASN A 51 4.88 8.21 -1.16
CA ASN A 51 5.02 9.61 -1.53
C ASN A 51 5.42 10.44 -0.31
N PRO A 52 6.46 11.29 -0.38
CA PRO A 52 6.62 12.36 0.58
C PRO A 52 5.40 13.29 0.47
N PHE A 53 4.67 13.48 1.57
CA PHE A 53 3.45 14.29 1.57
C PHE A 53 3.73 15.71 2.04
N ASN A 54 4.44 15.84 3.17
CA ASN A 54 4.95 17.11 3.68
C ASN A 54 6.27 16.87 4.44
N GLU A 55 6.73 17.87 5.19
CA GLU A 55 7.98 17.79 5.96
C GLU A 55 7.94 16.69 7.03
N ASP A 56 6.75 16.37 7.56
CA ASP A 56 6.55 15.49 8.71
C ASP A 56 5.88 14.15 8.38
N GLU A 57 5.28 14.00 7.20
CA GLU A 57 4.41 12.87 6.83
C GLU A 57 4.79 12.23 5.50
N THR A 58 4.63 10.92 5.45
CA THR A 58 4.66 10.10 4.23
C THR A 58 3.24 9.62 3.94
N GLN A 59 2.80 9.79 2.69
CA GLN A 59 1.58 9.20 2.20
C GLN A 59 1.89 7.89 1.47
N ILE A 60 1.19 6.82 1.82
CA ILE A 60 1.25 5.54 1.12
C ILE A 60 -0.07 5.33 0.39
N GLU A 61 0.01 5.11 -0.92
CA GLU A 61 -1.13 4.73 -1.75
C GLU A 61 -1.04 3.25 -2.11
N TYR A 62 -2.14 2.52 -1.92
CA TYR A 62 -2.31 1.12 -2.29
C TYR A 62 -3.33 1.05 -3.43
N SER A 63 -2.85 0.84 -4.64
CA SER A 63 -3.67 0.58 -5.82
C SER A 63 -3.85 -0.92 -6.01
N ILE A 64 -5.02 -1.44 -5.68
CA ILE A 64 -5.38 -2.86 -5.68
C ILE A 64 -6.13 -3.17 -6.97
N LEU A 65 -5.68 -4.20 -7.68
CA LEU A 65 -6.31 -4.73 -8.90
C LEU A 65 -6.53 -6.24 -8.73
N THR A 66 -7.78 -6.69 -8.84
CA THR A 66 -8.10 -8.13 -8.85
C THR A 66 -8.00 -8.69 -10.27
N ASN A 67 -7.79 -10.00 -10.41
CA ASN A 67 -7.78 -10.66 -11.73
C ASN A 67 -9.12 -10.54 -12.49
N ASP A 68 -10.20 -10.35 -11.75
CA ASP A 68 -11.56 -10.15 -12.28
C ASP A 68 -11.80 -8.70 -12.75
N GLY A 69 -10.77 -7.84 -12.69
CA GLY A 69 -10.79 -6.49 -13.24
C GLY A 69 -11.32 -5.41 -12.30
N TYR A 70 -11.59 -5.75 -11.03
CA TYR A 70 -11.98 -4.75 -10.05
C TYR A 70 -10.76 -4.01 -9.50
N GLN A 71 -10.88 -2.69 -9.40
CA GLN A 71 -9.83 -1.80 -8.90
C GLN A 71 -10.32 -1.00 -7.70
N LYS A 72 -9.44 -0.80 -6.71
CA LYS A 72 -9.65 0.12 -5.60
C LYS A 72 -8.33 0.77 -5.19
N THR A 73 -8.38 2.04 -4.85
CA THR A 73 -7.23 2.77 -4.30
C THR A 73 -7.52 3.10 -2.85
N VAL A 74 -6.56 2.82 -1.96
CA VAL A 74 -6.61 3.15 -0.54
C VAL A 74 -5.38 3.99 -0.21
N THR A 75 -5.60 5.12 0.45
CA THR A 75 -4.51 6.04 0.81
C THR A 75 -4.41 6.16 2.33
N GLN A 76 -3.19 6.12 2.84
CA GLN A 76 -2.89 6.24 4.26
C GLN A 76 -1.74 7.23 4.47
N GLN A 77 -1.77 7.94 5.59
CA GLN A 77 -0.72 8.86 5.99
C GLN A 77 -0.03 8.29 7.22
N PHE A 78 1.30 8.33 7.21
CA PHE A 78 2.16 7.91 8.31
C PHE A 78 3.09 9.07 8.67
N PRO A 79 3.39 9.26 9.96
CA PRO A 79 4.48 10.16 10.32
C PRO A 79 5.78 9.64 9.70
N LYS A 80 6.61 10.53 9.16
CA LYS A 80 7.96 10.16 8.72
C LYS A 80 8.69 9.54 9.90
N ALA A 81 9.49 8.52 9.62
CA ALA A 81 10.45 8.04 10.59
C ALA A 81 11.40 9.20 10.92
N GLN A 82 11.33 9.71 12.15
CA GLN A 82 12.32 10.69 12.60
C GLN A 82 13.69 9.98 12.56
N LYS A 83 14.70 10.62 11.94
CA LYS A 83 16.10 10.20 12.18
C LYS A 83 16.29 10.34 13.68
N ASP A 84 16.52 9.23 14.39
CA ASP A 84 17.07 9.32 15.75
C ASP A 84 18.31 10.22 15.67
N PRO A 85 18.31 11.39 16.34
CA PRO A 85 19.47 12.23 16.39
C PRO A 85 20.46 11.55 17.33
N TYR A 86 21.37 10.74 16.78
CA TYR A 86 22.54 10.25 17.51
C TYR A 86 23.36 11.41 18.08
#